data_AF-A0AA47IEH2-F1
#
_entry.id   AF-A0AA47IEH2-F1
#
_cell.length_a   1.000
_cell.length_b   1.000
_cell.length_c   1.000
_cell.angle_alpha   90.00
_cell.angle_beta   90.00
_cell.angle_gamma   90.00
#
_symmetry.space_group_name_H-M   'P 1'
#
loop_
_entity.id
_entity.type
_entity.pdbx_description
1 polymer ?
#
loop_
_entity_poly.entity_id
_entity_poly.type
_entity_poly.pdbx_seq_one_letter_code
_entity_poly.pdbx_strand_id
1 'polypeptide(L)'
;MVEFERSSGNVYADLHHPDAAAMHARANLVASLDAAIEARRWSREQAADALGLPVPELARVLQGHFHAYQVDDVAGWLDKARGAR
;
A
#
# COMPACT_ATOMS: atom_id res chain seq x y z
N MET A 1 -18.20 -23.19 21.49
CA MET A 1 -17.12 -22.26 21.85
C MET A 1 -16.36 -21.97 20.58
N VAL A 2 -16.13 -20.70 20.23
CA VAL A 2 -15.31 -20.35 19.07
C VAL A 2 -13.91 -20.02 19.59
N GLU A 3 -12.91 -20.65 19.03
CA GLU A 3 -11.49 -20.39 19.34
C GLU A 3 -10.98 -19.29 18.41
N PHE A 4 -10.22 -18.34 18.97
CA PHE A 4 -9.60 -17.25 18.22
C PHE A 4 -8.13 -17.13 18.66
N GLU A 5 -7.25 -16.86 17.70
CA GLU A 5 -5.83 -16.57 17.97
C GLU A 5 -5.59 -15.06 17.98
N ARG A 6 -4.80 -14.59 18.95
CA ARG A 6 -4.42 -13.18 19.02
C ARG A 6 -3.33 -12.92 17.97
N SER A 7 -3.60 -11.98 17.07
CA SER A 7 -2.63 -11.56 16.04
C SER A 7 -1.31 -11.06 16.64
N SER A 8 -0.20 -11.37 15.96
CA SER A 8 1.13 -10.81 16.26
C SER A 8 1.28 -9.34 15.87
N GLY A 9 0.28 -8.76 15.20
CA GLY A 9 0.35 -7.45 14.55
C GLY A 9 0.83 -7.53 13.10
N ASN A 10 1.22 -8.71 12.61
CA ASN A 10 1.45 -8.97 11.20
C ASN A 10 0.57 -10.15 10.73
N VAL A 11 -0.56 -9.83 10.11
CA VAL A 11 -1.51 -10.84 9.60
C VAL A 11 -0.86 -11.83 8.62
N TYR A 12 0.16 -11.40 7.86
CA TYR A 12 0.86 -12.29 6.95
C TYR A 12 1.75 -13.29 7.69
N ALA A 13 2.33 -12.91 8.83
CA ALA A 13 3.12 -13.81 9.67
C ALA A 13 2.20 -14.81 10.37
N ASP A 14 1.05 -14.35 10.88
CA ASP A 14 0.03 -15.19 11.51
C ASP A 14 -0.50 -16.25 10.53
N LEU A 15 -0.60 -15.89 9.25
CA LEU A 15 -0.99 -16.80 8.16
C LEU A 15 0.18 -17.57 7.53
N HIS A 16 1.38 -17.52 8.12
CA HIS A 16 2.57 -18.22 7.65
C HIS A 16 2.95 -17.92 6.20
N HIS A 17 2.67 -16.70 5.73
CA HIS A 17 3.04 -16.26 4.40
C HIS A 17 4.56 -16.24 4.26
N PRO A 18 5.14 -16.80 3.18
CA PRO A 18 6.59 -16.92 3.04
C PRO A 18 7.33 -15.57 3.10
N ASP A 19 6.70 -14.53 2.57
CA ASP A 19 7.23 -13.15 2.53
C ASP A 19 6.54 -12.20 3.51
N ALA A 20 6.13 -12.70 4.68
CA ALA A 20 5.28 -11.98 5.63
C ALA A 20 5.75 -10.56 5.97
N ALA A 21 7.06 -10.36 6.18
CA ALA A 21 7.61 -9.04 6.51
C ALA A 21 7.48 -8.05 5.34
N ALA A 22 7.83 -8.48 4.13
CA ALA A 22 7.74 -7.64 2.93
C ALA A 22 6.28 -7.33 2.58
N MET A 23 5.37 -8.30 2.73
CA MET A 23 3.94 -8.06 2.50
C MET A 23 3.37 -7.05 3.48
N HIS A 24 3.69 -7.18 4.76
CA HIS A 24 3.26 -6.24 5.79
C HIS A 24 3.80 -4.83 5.55
N ALA A 25 5.07 -4.70 5.17
CA ALA A 25 5.68 -3.42 4.82
C ALA A 25 4.95 -2.75 3.64
N ARG A 26 4.71 -3.48 2.55
CA ARG A 26 3.95 -2.97 1.40
C ARG A 26 2.54 -2.56 1.76
N ALA A 27 1.82 -3.37 2.53
CA ALA A 27 0.46 -3.06 2.97
C ALA A 27 0.39 -1.74 3.76
N ASN A 28 1.31 -1.54 4.71
CA ASN A 28 1.37 -0.32 5.50
C ASN A 28 1.76 0.91 4.67
N LEU A 29 2.68 0.75 3.71
CA LEU A 29 3.05 1.83 2.79
C LEU A 29 1.90 2.20 1.87
N VAL A 30 1.18 1.23 1.31
CA VAL A 30 -0.01 1.48 0.47
C VAL A 30 -1.12 2.15 1.27
N ALA A 31 -1.38 1.71 2.51
CA ALA A 31 -2.37 2.38 3.38
C ALA A 31 -1.97 3.84 3.67
N SER A 32 -0.67 4.09 3.88
CA SER A 32 -0.15 5.44 4.07
C SER A 32 -0.22 6.29 2.79
N LEU A 33 -0.04 5.67 1.63
CA LEU A 33 -0.16 6.31 0.32
C LEU A 33 -1.61 6.72 0.06
N ASP A 34 -2.57 5.84 0.32
CA ASP A 34 -4.00 6.11 0.17
C ASP A 34 -4.43 7.30 1.04
N ALA A 35 -4.03 7.29 2.32
CA ALA A 35 -4.27 8.42 3.23
C ALA A 35 -3.63 9.73 2.73
N ALA A 36 -2.45 9.67 2.11
CA ALA A 36 -1.80 10.86 1.56
C ALA A 36 -2.51 11.40 0.29
N ILE A 37 -3.10 10.52 -0.52
CA ILE A 37 -3.94 10.88 -1.68
C ILE A 37 -5.23 11.55 -1.20
N GLU A 38 -5.90 10.94 -0.21
CA GLU A 38 -7.13 11.47 0.39
C GLU A 38 -6.91 12.85 1.04
N ALA A 39 -5.84 13.01 1.82
CA ALA A 39 -5.51 14.27 2.48
C ALA A 39 -5.31 15.43 1.49
N ARG A 40 -4.85 15.12 0.27
CA ARG A 40 -4.70 16.09 -0.82
C ARG A 40 -5.96 16.31 -1.65
N ARG A 41 -6.99 15.49 -1.45
CA ARG A 41 -8.21 15.46 -2.27
C ARG A 41 -7.90 15.24 -3.76
N TRP A 42 -6.86 14.46 -4.05
CA TRP A 42 -6.54 14.11 -5.42
C TRP A 42 -7.58 13.13 -5.98
N SER A 43 -7.98 13.34 -7.23
CA SER A 43 -8.64 12.30 -8.01
C SER A 43 -7.65 11.16 -8.30
N ARG A 44 -8.17 10.02 -8.75
CA ARG A 44 -7.30 8.90 -9.16
C ARG A 44 -6.37 9.29 -10.31
N GLU A 45 -6.83 10.13 -11.22
CA GLU A 45 -6.05 10.65 -12.35
C GLU A 45 -4.92 11.57 -11.86
N GLN A 46 -5.22 12.50 -10.93
CA GLN A 46 -4.22 13.40 -10.37
C GLN A 46 -3.14 12.65 -9.59
N ALA A 47 -3.56 11.67 -8.77
CA ALA A 47 -2.63 10.82 -8.04
C ALA A 47 -1.78 9.99 -9.01
N ALA A 48 -2.39 9.36 -10.01
CA ALA A 48 -1.69 8.56 -11.01
C ALA A 48 -0.62 9.38 -11.75
N ASP A 49 -0.98 10.60 -12.17
CA ASP A 49 -0.06 11.54 -12.83
C ASP A 49 1.10 11.94 -11.91
N ALA A 50 0.81 12.34 -10.67
CA ALA A 50 1.82 12.72 -9.68
C ALA A 50 2.79 11.59 -9.32
N LEU A 51 2.29 10.34 -9.31
CA LEU A 51 3.09 9.16 -8.97
C LEU A 51 3.86 8.61 -10.19
N GLY A 52 3.44 8.95 -11.41
CA GLY A 52 3.95 8.39 -12.66
C GLY A 52 3.47 6.97 -12.91
N LEU A 53 2.23 6.66 -12.51
CA LEU A 53 1.59 5.36 -12.69
C LEU A 53 0.38 5.46 -13.63
N PRO A 54 0.06 4.41 -14.39
CA PRO A 54 -1.24 4.31 -15.05
C PRO A 54 -2.38 4.30 -14.02
N VAL A 55 -3.48 5.01 -14.31
CA VAL A 55 -4.67 5.04 -13.42
C VAL A 55 -5.19 3.64 -13.04
N PRO A 56 -5.31 2.67 -13.97
CA PRO A 56 -5.74 1.31 -13.61
C PRO A 56 -4.75 0.58 -12.69
N GLU A 57 -3.47 0.91 -12.81
CA GLU A 57 -2.41 0.32 -12.00
C GLU A 57 -2.45 0.87 -10.56
N LEU A 58 -2.58 2.19 -10.42
CA LEU A 58 -2.80 2.82 -9.12
C LEU A 58 -4.03 2.24 -8.42
N ALA A 59 -5.14 2.09 -9.13
CA ALA A 59 -6.36 1.51 -8.55
C ALA A 59 -6.12 0.09 -8.01
N ARG A 60 -5.40 -0.75 -8.74
CA ARG A 60 -5.04 -2.11 -8.28
C ARG A 60 -4.16 -2.08 -7.04
N VAL A 61 -3.15 -1.21 -7.01
CA VAL A 61 -2.26 -1.06 -5.84
C VAL A 61 -3.07 -0.69 -4.59
N LEU A 62 -3.93 0.33 -4.68
CA LEU A 62 -4.77 0.78 -3.56
C LEU A 62 -5.77 -0.29 -3.10
N GLN A 63 -6.15 -1.22 -3.98
CA GLN A 63 -7.00 -2.37 -3.66
C GLN A 63 -6.26 -3.57 -3.06
N GLY A 64 -4.95 -3.46 -2.80
CA GLY A 64 -4.16 -4.54 -2.21
C GLY A 64 -3.38 -5.39 -3.22
N HIS A 65 -3.45 -5.10 -4.51
CA HIS A 65 -2.76 -5.85 -5.55
C HIS A 65 -1.32 -5.35 -5.79
N PHE A 66 -0.53 -5.26 -4.73
CA PHE A 66 0.83 -4.71 -4.76
C PHE A 66 1.95 -5.77 -4.73
N HIS A 67 1.63 -7.04 -4.97
CA HIS A 67 2.56 -8.17 -4.93
C HIS A 67 3.69 -8.08 -5.98
N ALA A 68 3.42 -7.41 -7.10
CA ALA A 68 4.37 -7.25 -8.20
C ALA A 68 5.45 -6.18 -7.94
N TYR A 69 5.33 -5.41 -6.85
CA TYR A 69 6.22 -4.30 -6.56
C TYR A 69 7.10 -4.61 -5.36
N GLN A 70 8.28 -3.99 -5.37
CA GLN A 70 9.16 -3.99 -4.21
C GLN A 70 8.70 -2.97 -3.18
N VAL A 71 9.18 -3.15 -1.94
CA VAL A 71 8.92 -2.20 -0.85
C VAL A 71 9.36 -0.79 -1.24
N ASP A 72 10.52 -0.67 -1.88
CA ASP A 72 11.09 0.61 -2.30
C ASP A 72 10.27 1.32 -3.38
N ASP A 73 9.61 0.57 -4.29
CA ASP A 73 8.73 1.17 -5.29
C ASP A 73 7.56 1.89 -4.62
N VAL A 74 6.92 1.21 -3.65
CA VAL A 74 5.77 1.76 -2.91
C VAL A 74 6.20 2.92 -2.01
N ALA A 75 7.38 2.82 -1.38
CA ALA A 75 7.95 3.89 -0.58
C ALA A 75 8.20 5.15 -1.44
N GLY A 76 8.78 4.98 -2.64
CA GLY A 76 9.00 6.07 -3.58
C GLY A 76 7.70 6.76 -4.01
N TRP A 77 6.61 6.02 -4.19
CA TRP A 77 5.29 6.61 -4.45
C TRP A 77 4.76 7.40 -3.26
N LEU A 78 4.91 6.88 -2.04
CA LEU A 78 4.50 7.61 -0.83
C LEU A 78 5.27 8.93 -0.68
N ASP A 79 6.58 8.92 -0.95
CA ASP A 79 7.41 10.11 -0.91
C ASP A 79 7.00 11.14 -1.98
N LYS A 80 6.74 10.69 -3.22
CA LYS A 80 6.19 11.54 -4.28
C LYS A 80 4.85 12.14 -3.91
N ALA A 81 3.94 11.33 -3.37
CA ALA A 81 2.69 11.83 -2.84
C ALA A 81 3.03 12.93 -1.85
N ARG A 82 3.68 12.63 -0.72
CA ARG A 82 4.02 13.56 0.36
C ARG A 82 4.77 14.82 -0.09
N GLY A 83 5.62 14.76 -1.10
CA GLY A 83 6.42 15.87 -1.60
C GLY A 83 5.78 16.74 -2.68
N ALA A 84 4.69 16.31 -3.30
CA ALA A 84 4.02 17.09 -4.33
C ALA A 84 3.40 18.36 -3.74
N ARG A 85 3.71 19.51 -4.38
CA ARG A 85 3.19 20.85 -4.06
C ARG A 85 1.83 21.08 -4.71
#